data_AF-A0A7V8W589-F1
#
_entry.id   AF-A0A7V8W589-F1
#
_cell.length_a   1.000
_cell.length_b   1.000
_cell.length_c   1.000
_cell.angle_alpha   90.00
_cell.angle_beta   90.00
_cell.angle_gamma   90.00
#
_symmetry.space_group_name_H-M   'P 1'
#
loop_
_entity.id
_entity.type
_entity.pdbx_description
1 polymer ?
#
loop_
_entity_poly.entity_id
_entity_poly.type
_entity_poly.pdbx_seq_one_letter_code
_entity_poly.pdbx_strand_id
1 'polypeptide(L)' 'MSPNPHLYAVILAGGSGTRFWPLSRHLYPKQLLRIMGGETLIQQTMRRVLGC' A
#
# COMPACT_ATOMS: atom_id res chain seq x y z
N MET A 1 23.29 -14.70 -8.29
CA MET A 1 23.44 -13.40 -7.60
C MET A 1 23.08 -13.61 -6.14
N SER A 2 24.02 -13.45 -5.21
CA SER A 2 23.69 -13.51 -3.78
C SER A 2 22.85 -12.27 -3.42
N PRO A 3 21.75 -12.40 -2.64
CA PRO A 3 20.94 -11.25 -2.26
C PRO A 3 21.78 -10.25 -1.46
N ASN A 4 21.67 -8.95 -1.79
CA ASN A 4 22.34 -7.90 -1.04
C ASN A 4 21.64 -7.76 0.33
N PRO A 5 22.32 -8.01 1.46
CA PRO A 5 21.72 -7.92 2.79
C PRO A 5 21.29 -6.49 3.17
N HIS A 6 21.69 -5.47 2.39
CA HIS A 6 21.38 -4.06 2.60
C HIS A 6 20.38 -3.51 1.58
N LEU A 7 19.48 -4.33 1.07
CA LEU A 7 18.36 -3.87 0.25
C LEU A 7 17.12 -3.65 1.13
N TYR A 8 16.64 -2.41 1.18
CA TYR A 8 15.43 -2.03 1.91
C TYR A 8 14.37 -1.51 0.94
N ALA A 9 13.13 -1.97 1.11
CA ALA A 9 11.98 -1.43 0.40
C ALA A 9 11.23 -0.45 1.29
N VAL A 10 10.94 0.75 0.78
CA VAL A 10 10.15 1.77 1.48
C VAL A 10 8.88 2.03 0.69
N ILE A 11 7.73 1.83 1.31
CA ILE A 11 6.42 2.13 0.70
C ILE A 11 5.95 3.50 1.18
N LEU A 12 5.88 4.47 0.27
CA LEU A 12 5.38 5.81 0.58
C LEU A 12 3.85 5.81 0.69
N ALA A 13 3.35 5.82 1.93
CA ALA A 13 1.92 5.80 2.26
C ALA A 13 1.33 7.21 2.49
N GLY A 14 1.58 8.15 1.58
CA GLY A 14 1.13 9.54 1.69
C GLY A 14 -0.18 9.88 0.97
N GLY A 15 -0.70 11.08 1.26
CA GLY A 15 -1.89 11.67 0.64
C GLY A 15 -3.19 11.39 1.41
N SER A 16 -4.04 12.42 1.53
CA SER A 16 -5.28 12.41 2.33
C SER A 16 -6.40 11.52 1.78
N GLY A 17 -6.30 11.10 0.51
CA GLY A 17 -7.30 10.22 -0.11
C GLY A 17 -8.66 10.87 -0.33
N THR A 18 -8.74 12.20 -0.44
CA THR A 18 -10.01 12.94 -0.57
C THR A 18 -10.88 12.51 -1.77
N ARG A 19 -10.28 12.05 -2.87
CA ARG A 19 -11.02 11.49 -4.03
C ARG A 19 -11.76 10.19 -3.74
N PHE A 20 -11.37 9.48 -2.67
CA PHE A 20 -12.03 8.27 -2.21
C PHE A 20 -12.98 8.55 -1.06
N TRP A 21 -13.31 9.79 -0.75
CA TRP A 21 -14.41 10.09 0.14
C TRP A 21 -15.72 9.53 -0.49
N PRO A 22 -16.57 8.79 0.25
CA PRO A 22 -16.58 8.71 1.69
C PRO A 22 -15.75 7.59 2.33
N LEU A 23 -15.17 6.70 1.53
CA LEU A 23 -14.42 5.52 1.98
C LEU A 23 -13.12 5.89 2.71
N SER A 24 -12.37 6.88 2.19
CA SER A 24 -11.19 7.41 2.87
C SER A 24 -11.59 8.46 3.91
N ARG A 25 -11.06 8.32 5.12
CA ARG A 25 -11.25 9.22 6.27
C ARG A 25 -9.92 9.57 6.89
N HIS A 26 -9.91 10.58 7.77
CA HIS A 26 -8.71 10.94 8.51
C HIS A 26 -8.12 9.75 9.29
N LEU A 27 -8.97 8.95 9.94
CA LEU A 27 -8.55 7.74 10.68
C LEU A 27 -8.51 6.47 9.82
N TYR A 28 -8.93 6.55 8.55
CA TYR A 28 -8.98 5.40 7.64
C TYR A 28 -8.52 5.81 6.25
N PRO A 29 -7.19 5.96 6.04
CA PRO A 29 -6.64 6.55 4.83
C PRO A 29 -6.70 5.57 3.64
N LYS A 30 -6.56 6.10 2.42
CA LYS A 30 -6.74 5.36 1.16
C LYS A 30 -5.97 4.04 1.08
N GLN A 31 -4.78 3.98 1.68
CA GLN A 31 -3.88 2.82 1.60
C GLN A 31 -4.48 1.58 2.27
N LEU A 32 -5.41 1.77 3.21
CA LEU A 32 -6.14 0.71 3.90
C LEU A 32 -7.41 0.27 3.15
N LEU A 33 -7.78 0.93 2.05
CA LEU A 33 -8.98 0.59 1.29
C LEU A 33 -8.75 -0.65 0.42
N ARG A 34 -9.79 -1.48 0.33
CA ARG A 34 -9.89 -2.64 -0.58
C ARG A 34 -10.64 -2.21 -1.84
N ILE A 35 -9.94 -1.55 -2.76
CA ILE A 35 -10.56 -0.99 -3.98
C ILE A 35 -10.62 -2.02 -5.11
N MET A 36 -9.56 -2.81 -5.26
CA MET A 36 -9.41 -3.78 -6.34
C MET A 36 -9.35 -5.18 -5.76
N GLY A 37 -10.51 -5.72 -5.36
CA GLY A 37 -10.66 -7.08 -4.85
C GLY A 37 -10.44 -7.21 -3.34
N GLY A 38 -9.83 -8.32 -2.93
CA GLY A 38 -9.80 -8.77 -1.53
C GLY A 38 -8.67 -8.19 -0.67
N GLU A 39 -7.79 -7.35 -1.18
CA GLU A 39 -6.63 -6.86 -0.43
C GLU A 39 -6.67 -5.33 -0.33
N THR A 40 -6.13 -4.79 0.77
CA THR A 40 -5.91 -3.35 0.89
C THR A 40 -4.84 -2.90 -0.11
N LEU A 41 -4.88 -1.63 -0.54
CA LEU A 41 -3.86 -1.09 -1.46
C LEU A 41 -2.43 -1.27 -0.92
N ILE A 42 -2.23 -1.15 0.40
CA ILE A 42 -0.92 -1.36 1.02
C ILE A 42 -0.48 -2.84 0.95
N GLN A 43 -1.39 -3.79 1.20
CA GLN A 43 -1.10 -5.22 1.05
C GLN A 43 -0.75 -5.56 -0.40
N GLN A 44 -1.50 -5.04 -1.36
CA GLN A 44 -1.20 -5.22 -2.78
C GLN A 44 0.17 -4.65 -3.16
N THR A 45 0.57 -3.52 -2.57
CA THR A 45 1.89 -2.92 -2.81
C THR A 45 2.99 -3.79 -2.22
N MET A 46 2.81 -4.30 -1.01
CA MET A 46 3.74 -5.24 -0.37
C MET A 46 3.91 -6.52 -1.18
N ARG A 47 2.81 -7.08 -1.71
CA ARG A 47 2.83 -8.29 -2.53
C ARG A 47 3.67 -8.11 -3.81
N ARG A 48 3.57 -6.96 -4.47
CA ARG A 48 4.43 -6.59 -5.61
C ARG A 48 5.90 -6.49 -5.22
N VAL A 49 6.21 -5.93 -4.05
CA VAL A 49 7.59 -5.84 -3.53
C VAL A 49 8.18 -7.24 -3.29
N LEU A 50 7.37 -8.18 -2.78
CA LEU A 50 7.77 -9.57 -2.57
C LEU A 50 7.81 -10.41 -3.86
N GLY A 51 7.35 -9.86 -5.00
CA GLY A 51 7.38 -10.53 -6.29
C GLY A 51 6.30 -11.60 -6.48
N CYS A 52 5.16 -11.48 -5.80
CA CYS A 52 4.03 -12.42 -5.88
C CYS A 52 2.77 -11.81 -6.51
#